data_AF-A0A9D2NIH1-F1
#
_entry.id   AF-A0A9D2NIH1-F1
#
_cell.length_a   1.000
_cell.length_b   1.000
_cell.length_c   1.000
_cell.angle_alpha   90.00
_cell.angle_beta   90.00
_cell.angle_gamma   90.00
#
_symmetry.space_group_name_H-M   'P 1'
#
loop_
_entity.id
_entity.type
_entity.pdbx_description
1 polymer ?
#
loop_
_entity_poly.entity_id
_entity_poly.type
_entity_poly.pdbx_seq_one_letter_code
_entity_poly.pdbx_strand_id
1 'polypeptide(L)'
;MSLFHKSAKGSHSQKSVSIYQDNILIYQGKWNELPFTEKIITEYSIRFFNDPDPCYIHQDAVRVRLLAELEEKWENTYAEASTDWYAALSAYTGMDGISEVIFS
;
A
#
# COMPACT_ATOMS: atom_id res chain seq x y z
N MET A 1 33.45 -16.07 -12.52
CA MET A 1 32.65 -14.83 -12.42
C MET A 1 31.41 -15.15 -11.62
N SER A 2 31.32 -14.65 -10.40
CA SER A 2 30.17 -14.91 -9.51
C SER A 2 29.00 -14.05 -9.97
N LEU A 3 28.00 -14.67 -10.60
CA LEU A 3 26.71 -14.03 -10.84
C LEU A 3 25.87 -14.26 -9.58
N PHE A 4 25.78 -13.21 -8.76
CA PHE A 4 24.95 -13.16 -7.58
C PHE A 4 23.50 -13.46 -7.97
N HIS A 5 22.96 -14.56 -7.47
CA HIS A 5 21.53 -14.78 -7.39
C HIS A 5 20.99 -13.76 -6.38
N LYS A 6 20.44 -12.63 -6.85
CA LYS A 6 19.52 -11.84 -6.02
C LYS A 6 18.25 -12.69 -5.90
N SER A 7 18.12 -13.39 -4.78
CA SER A 7 16.85 -13.97 -4.35
C SER A 7 15.76 -12.91 -4.51
N ALA A 8 14.68 -13.25 -5.21
CA ALA A 8 13.48 -12.43 -5.24
C ALA A 8 13.02 -12.25 -3.79
N LYS A 9 13.22 -11.03 -3.25
CA LYS A 9 12.74 -10.63 -1.93
C LYS A 9 11.24 -10.96 -1.89
N GLY A 10 10.83 -11.75 -0.91
CA GLY A 10 9.46 -12.25 -0.80
C GLY A 10 8.46 -11.12 -0.90
N SER A 11 7.66 -11.15 -1.95
CA SER A 11 6.56 -10.22 -2.19
C SER A 11 5.57 -10.33 -1.03
N HIS A 12 5.26 -9.24 -0.33
CA HIS A 12 4.16 -9.22 0.65
C HIS A 12 2.79 -9.37 -0.04
N SER A 13 2.73 -9.49 -1.37
CA SER A 13 1.51 -9.57 -2.20
C SER A 13 0.58 -10.76 -1.94
N GLN A 14 0.85 -11.62 -0.96
CA GLN A 14 -0.07 -12.70 -0.57
C GLN A 14 -0.38 -12.74 0.93
N LYS A 15 0.15 -11.80 1.72
CA LYS A 15 -0.15 -11.77 3.15
C LYS A 15 -1.57 -11.30 3.40
N SER A 16 -2.23 -11.92 4.37
CA SER A 16 -3.49 -11.41 4.87
C SER A 16 -3.20 -10.26 5.83
N VAL A 17 -4.02 -9.23 5.79
CA VAL A 17 -3.90 -8.05 6.66
C VAL A 17 -5.23 -7.79 7.36
N SER A 18 -5.15 -7.52 8.65
CA SER A 18 -6.24 -7.02 9.48
C SER A 18 -5.92 -5.60 9.92
N ILE A 19 -6.85 -4.68 9.71
CA ILE A 19 -6.72 -3.26 10.03
C ILE A 19 -7.78 -2.90 11.06
N TYR A 20 -7.36 -2.25 12.14
CA TYR A 20 -8.22 -1.86 13.25
C TYR A 20 -8.23 -0.34 13.45
N GLN A 21 -9.38 0.15 13.89
CA GLN A 21 -9.59 1.49 14.43
C GLN A 21 -10.18 1.34 15.83
N ASP A 22 -9.53 1.88 16.86
CA ASP A 22 -9.98 1.81 18.26
C ASP A 22 -10.40 0.37 18.68
N ASN A 23 -9.57 -0.62 18.34
CA ASN A 23 -9.82 -2.06 18.53
C ASN A 23 -10.99 -2.67 17.74
N ILE A 24 -11.62 -1.92 16.83
CA ILE A 24 -12.66 -2.41 15.92
C ILE A 24 -12.01 -2.79 14.59
N LEU A 25 -12.25 -4.02 14.12
CA LEU A 25 -11.77 -4.48 12.80
C LEU A 25 -12.54 -3.74 11.69
N ILE A 26 -11.83 -2.94 10.89
CA ILE A 26 -12.41 -2.16 9.79
C ILE A 26 -12.07 -2.73 8.40
N TYR A 27 -11.02 -3.55 8.30
CA TYR A 27 -10.69 -4.28 7.08
C TYR A 27 -9.99 -5.61 7.41
N GLN A 28 -10.37 -6.66 6.68
CA GLN A 28 -9.67 -7.93 6.67
C GLN A 28 -9.64 -8.48 5.24
N GLY A 29 -8.46 -8.77 4.73
CA GLY A 29 -8.31 -9.22 3.35
C GLY A 29 -6.84 -9.40 2.95
N LYS A 30 -6.56 -9.50 1.65
CA LYS A 30 -5.18 -9.57 1.18
C LYS A 30 -4.58 -8.17 1.10
N TRP A 31 -3.30 -8.05 1.44
CA TRP A 31 -2.57 -6.79 1.32
C TRP A 31 -2.62 -6.19 -0.10
N ASN A 32 -2.54 -7.02 -1.14
CA ASN A 32 -2.61 -6.57 -2.52
C ASN A 32 -4.04 -6.23 -3.01
N GLU A 33 -5.05 -6.44 -2.17
CA GLU A 33 -6.46 -6.14 -2.44
C GLU A 33 -6.95 -4.97 -1.54
N LEU A 34 -6.03 -4.14 -1.04
CA LEU A 34 -6.39 -2.95 -0.28
C LEU A 34 -7.29 -2.01 -1.10
N PRO A 35 -8.35 -1.46 -0.49
CA PRO A 35 -9.30 -0.61 -1.20
C PRO A 35 -8.71 0.79 -1.35
N PHE A 36 -7.98 1.05 -2.44
CA PHE A 36 -7.54 2.40 -2.78
C PHE A 36 -8.70 3.24 -3.32
N THR A 37 -8.79 4.48 -2.85
CA THR A 37 -9.84 5.42 -3.28
C THR A 37 -9.67 5.80 -4.75
N GLU A 38 -10.76 6.03 -5.48
CA GLU A 38 -10.67 6.51 -6.87
C GLU A 38 -9.87 7.81 -6.98
N LYS A 39 -10.05 8.70 -6.00
CA LYS A 39 -9.32 9.97 -5.90
C LYS A 39 -7.81 9.75 -5.94
N ILE A 40 -7.27 8.84 -5.12
CA ILE A 40 -5.81 8.61 -5.08
C ILE A 40 -5.33 7.96 -6.38
N ILE A 41 -6.12 7.06 -6.96
CA ILE A 41 -5.79 6.40 -8.23
C ILE A 41 -5.70 7.42 -9.36
N THR A 42 -6.69 8.30 -9.51
CA THR A 42 -6.66 9.37 -10.53
C THR A 42 -5.51 10.33 -10.30
N GLU A 43 -5.28 10.77 -9.06
CA GLU A 43 -4.20 11.71 -8.73
C GLU A 43 -2.82 11.13 -9.10
N TYR A 44 -2.55 9.90 -8.72
CA TYR A 44 -1.27 9.25 -9.03
C TYR A 44 -1.15 8.84 -10.49
N SER A 45 -2.27 8.53 -11.15
CA SER A 45 -2.30 8.31 -12.60
C SER A 45 -1.88 9.56 -13.37
N ILE A 46 -2.42 10.73 -13.02
CA ILE A 46 -2.01 12.00 -13.61
C ILE A 46 -0.51 12.24 -13.38
N ARG A 47 -0.02 12.00 -12.17
CA ARG A 47 1.38 12.24 -11.80
C ARG A 47 2.37 11.36 -12.57
N PHE A 48 2.06 10.07 -12.75
CA PHE A 48 3.00 9.10 -13.31
C PHE A 48 2.80 8.80 -14.79
N PHE A 49 1.56 8.91 -15.27
CA PHE A 49 1.18 8.53 -16.62
C PHE A 49 0.58 9.70 -17.41
N ASN A 50 0.39 10.87 -16.79
CA ASN A 50 -0.31 12.02 -17.39
C ASN A 50 -1.71 11.65 -17.93
N ASP A 51 -2.37 10.73 -17.23
CA ASP A 51 -3.67 10.18 -17.62
C ASP A 51 -4.73 10.50 -16.54
N PRO A 52 -5.61 11.49 -16.78
CA PRO A 52 -6.67 11.89 -15.86
C PRO A 52 -7.90 10.96 -15.85
N ASP A 53 -8.02 10.06 -16.83
CA ASP A 53 -9.11 9.07 -16.91
C ASP A 53 -8.51 7.67 -17.10
N PRO A 54 -7.80 7.15 -16.07
CA PRO A 54 -7.03 5.93 -16.21
C PRO A 54 -7.89 4.74 -16.57
N CYS A 55 -7.54 4.07 -17.67
CA CYS A 55 -8.05 2.75 -17.96
C CYS A 55 -7.59 1.73 -16.90
N TYR A 56 -8.22 0.55 -16.87
CA TYR A 56 -7.90 -0.52 -15.92
C TYR A 56 -6.40 -0.84 -15.80
N ILE A 57 -5.65 -0.81 -16.91
CA ILE A 57 -4.21 -1.10 -16.91
C ILE A 57 -3.42 -0.02 -16.14
N HIS A 58 -3.76 1.26 -16.34
CA HIS A 58 -3.12 2.36 -15.60
C HIS A 58 -3.54 2.36 -14.13
N GLN A 59 -4.81 2.08 -13.84
CA GLN A 59 -5.26 1.92 -12.46
C GLN A 59 -4.46 0.84 -11.73
N ASP A 60 -4.33 -0.35 -12.34
CA ASP A 60 -3.58 -1.47 -11.75
C ASP A 60 -2.10 -1.13 -11.53
N ALA A 61 -1.46 -0.48 -12.51
CA ALA A 61 -0.08 0.00 -12.36
C ALA A 61 0.08 0.99 -11.20
N VAL A 62 -0.88 1.91 -11.01
CA VAL A 62 -0.92 2.81 -9.85
C VAL A 62 -1.08 2.03 -8.55
N ARG A 63 -1.98 1.04 -8.48
CA ARG A 63 -2.17 0.21 -7.27
C ARG A 63 -0.87 -0.49 -6.86
N VAL A 64 -0.20 -1.15 -7.81
CA VAL A 64 1.08 -1.84 -7.59
C VAL A 64 2.12 -0.86 -7.06
N ARG A 65 2.17 0.35 -7.64
CA ARG A 65 3.12 1.39 -7.22
C ARG A 65 2.84 1.88 -5.79
N LEU A 66 1.60 2.18 -5.46
CA LEU A 66 1.20 2.64 -4.12
C LEU A 66 1.48 1.58 -3.05
N LEU A 67 1.22 0.30 -3.35
CA LEU A 67 1.57 -0.82 -2.46
C LEU A 67 3.08 -0.90 -2.22
N ALA A 68 3.88 -0.78 -3.27
CA ALA A 68 5.34 -0.79 -3.14
C ALA A 68 5.85 0.38 -2.29
N GLU A 69 5.26 1.57 -2.41
CA GLU A 69 5.58 2.72 -1.55
C GLU A 69 5.23 2.48 -0.08
N LEU A 70 4.07 1.85 0.20
CA LEU A 70 3.68 1.46 1.57
C LEU A 70 4.64 0.40 2.14
N GLU A 71 5.03 -0.59 1.35
CA GLU A 71 5.97 -1.63 1.76
C GLU A 71 7.37 -1.04 2.03
N GLU A 72 7.86 -0.15 1.15
CA GLU A 72 9.14 0.52 1.35
C GLU A 72 9.14 1.37 2.62
N LYS A 73 8.06 2.11 2.88
CA LYS A 73 7.91 2.89 4.12
C LYS A 73 7.89 1.98 5.35
N TRP A 74 7.19 0.85 5.28
CA TRP A 74 7.11 -0.12 6.37
C TRP A 74 8.50 -0.67 6.74
N GLU A 75 9.27 -1.16 5.75
CA GLU A 75 10.58 -1.78 5.98
C GLU A 75 11.63 -0.78 6.50
N ASN A 76 11.47 0.51 6.19
CA ASN A 76 12.36 1.57 6.66
C ASN A 76 11.89 2.22 7.99
N THR A 77 10.92 1.61 8.69
CA THR A 77 10.34 2.19 9.90
C THR A 77 11.30 2.09 11.09
N TYR A 78 11.90 3.21 11.48
CA TYR A 78 12.44 3.43 12.82
C TYR A 78 11.38 4.20 13.61
N ALA A 79 10.78 3.60 14.66
CA ALA A 79 9.80 4.12 15.65
C ALA A 79 8.90 5.33 15.28
N GLU A 80 9.47 6.48 14.91
CA GLU A 80 8.78 7.70 14.44
C GLU A 80 8.14 7.56 13.04
N ALA A 81 8.68 6.72 12.17
CA ALA A 81 8.12 6.45 10.84
C ALA A 81 6.78 5.70 10.87
N SER A 82 6.35 5.23 12.05
CA SER A 82 5.04 4.58 12.22
C SER A 82 3.90 5.55 11.88
N THR A 83 3.99 6.83 12.27
CA THR A 83 2.95 7.83 12.00
C THR A 83 2.82 8.15 10.51
N ASP A 84 3.94 8.32 9.81
CA ASP A 84 3.94 8.60 8.37
C ASP A 84 3.37 7.44 7.54
N TRP A 85 3.62 6.21 7.98
CA TRP A 85 3.08 5.03 7.33
C TRP A 85 1.56 4.93 7.50
N TYR A 86 1.05 5.10 8.72
CA TYR A 86 -0.40 5.12 8.97
C TYR A 86 -1.10 6.26 8.22
N ALA A 87 -0.46 7.43 8.15
CA ALA A 87 -0.98 8.57 7.39
C ALA A 87 -1.05 8.26 5.89
N ALA A 88 -0.03 7.61 5.32
CA ALA A 88 -0.04 7.20 3.91
C ALA A 88 -1.11 6.14 3.64
N LEU A 89 -1.21 5.10 4.48
CA LEU A 89 -2.22 4.07 4.35
C LEU A 89 -3.63 4.66 4.40
N SER A 90 -3.88 5.54 5.38
CA SER A 90 -5.14 6.26 5.53
C SER A 90 -5.45 7.12 4.31
N ALA A 91 -4.50 7.93 3.84
CA ALA A 91 -4.68 8.78 2.66
C ALA A 91 -4.98 7.97 1.39
N TYR A 92 -4.35 6.81 1.22
CA TYR A 92 -4.54 5.99 0.02
C TYR A 92 -5.87 5.24 0.05
N THR A 93 -6.29 4.75 1.22
CA THR A 93 -7.46 3.88 1.36
C THR A 93 -8.74 4.59 1.80
N GLY A 94 -8.61 5.82 2.31
CA GLY A 94 -9.73 6.54 2.94
C GLY A 94 -10.13 5.97 4.30
N MET A 95 -9.35 5.04 4.87
CA MET A 95 -9.56 4.53 6.23
C MET A 95 -8.94 5.53 7.21
N ASP A 96 -9.78 6.33 7.86
CA ASP A 96 -9.34 7.26 8.90
C ASP A 96 -9.19 6.58 10.26
N GLY A 97 -8.33 7.12 11.13
CA GLY A 97 -8.23 6.66 12.52
C GLY A 97 -7.62 5.25 12.70
N ILE A 98 -6.84 4.77 11.75
CA ILE A 98 -6.16 3.47 11.85
C ILE A 98 -5.28 3.45 13.11
N SER A 99 -5.59 2.54 14.03
CA SER A 99 -4.87 2.38 15.29
C SER A 99 -3.88 1.21 15.27
N GLU A 100 -4.16 0.18 14.47
CA GLU A 100 -3.33 -1.03 14.41
C GLU A 100 -3.46 -1.74 13.05
N VAL A 101 -2.34 -2.27 12.55
CA VAL A 101 -2.31 -3.15 11.38
C VAL A 101 -1.53 -4.42 11.71
N ILE A 102 -2.15 -5.57 11.43
CA ILE A 102 -1.58 -6.89 11.70
C ILE A 102 -1.48 -7.67 10.38
N PHE A 103 -0.27 -8.13 10.06
CA PHE A 103 -0.02 -9.04 8.95
C PHE A 103 -0.01 -10.49 9.42
N SER A 104 -0.61 -11.39 8.64
CA SER A 104 -0.70 -12.84 8.87
C SER A 104 -0.39 -13.66 7.63
#